data_AF-A0A8T4NYZ9-F1
#
_entry.id   AF-A0A8T4NYZ9-F1
#
_cell.length_a   1.000
_cell.length_b   1.000
_cell.length_c   1.000
_cell.angle_alpha   90.00
_cell.angle_beta   90.00
_cell.angle_gamma   90.00
#
_symmetry.space_group_name_H-M   'P 1'
#
loop_
_entity.id
_entity.type
_entity.pdbx_description
1 polymer ?
#
loop_
_entity_poly.entity_id
_entity_poly.type
_entity_poly.pdbx_seq_one_letter_code
_entity_poly.pdbx_strand_id
1 'polypeptide(L)'
;MGKISEKFCMNFFICNNKSFPKAGKWWHHDKEIDIVALNGDVKEIMFCECKWQDNADAVKILNELKEKAKFVRWHDEGIKEHYAIFAKSFKKTIKEKHLQLFDLKKMKKIM
;
A
#
# COMPACT_ATOMS: atom_id res chain seq x y z
N MET A 1 7.67 0.21 -18.56
CA MET A 1 7.26 1.34 -17.70
C MET A 1 6.87 0.92 -16.27
N GLY A 2 6.01 -0.10 -16.06
CA GLY A 2 5.45 -0.43 -14.73
C GLY A 2 6.43 -0.80 -13.61
N LYS A 3 7.49 -1.57 -13.91
CA LYS A 3 8.48 -1.99 -12.89
C LYS A 3 9.26 -0.83 -12.25
N ILE A 4 9.46 0.27 -12.98
CA ILE A 4 10.19 1.45 -12.47
C ILE A 4 9.33 2.20 -11.45
N SER A 5 8.03 2.35 -11.71
CA SER A 5 7.10 3.00 -10.78
C SER A 5 6.88 2.16 -9.51
N GLU A 6 6.78 0.84 -9.62
CA GLU A 6 6.69 -0.05 -8.45
C GLU A 6 7.94 0.07 -7.57
N LYS A 7 9.14 0.00 -8.18
CA LYS A 7 10.41 0.13 -7.45
C LYS A 7 10.54 1.51 -6.78
N PHE A 8 10.11 2.58 -7.46
CA PHE A 8 10.08 3.91 -6.87
C PHE A 8 9.14 3.97 -5.66
N CYS A 9 7.92 3.45 -5.77
CA CYS A 9 6.95 3.45 -4.67
C CYS A 9 7.43 2.59 -3.50
N MET A 10 8.06 1.44 -3.77
CA MET A 10 8.68 0.58 -2.76
C MET A 10 9.80 1.32 -2.02
N ASN A 11 10.74 1.94 -2.75
CA ASN A 11 11.82 2.70 -2.13
C ASN A 11 11.28 3.90 -1.34
N PHE A 12 10.32 4.64 -1.89
CA PHE A 12 9.67 5.74 -1.19
C PHE A 12 9.01 5.25 0.10
N PHE A 13 8.31 4.12 0.05
CA PHE A 13 7.69 3.51 1.22
C PHE A 13 8.73 3.14 2.28
N ILE A 14 9.76 2.37 1.91
CA ILE A 14 10.82 1.90 2.82
C ILE A 14 11.56 3.07 3.47
N CYS A 15 11.94 4.09 2.69
CA CYS A 15 12.68 5.25 3.22
C CYS A 15 11.85 6.07 4.21
N ASN A 16 10.53 6.13 4.03
CA ASN A 16 9.64 7.00 4.81
C ASN A 16 8.83 6.26 5.90
N ASN A 17 8.79 4.93 5.90
CA ASN A 17 8.01 4.11 6.84
C ASN A 17 8.92 3.14 7.60
N LYS A 18 9.89 3.70 8.35
CA LYS A 18 10.85 2.92 9.17
C LYS A 18 10.18 2.03 10.23
N SER A 19 8.92 2.31 10.56
CA SER A 19 8.12 1.48 11.46
C SER A 19 7.80 0.09 10.91
N PHE A 20 8.04 -0.22 9.63
CA PHE A 20 7.80 -1.55 9.07
C PHE A 20 9.12 -2.21 8.65
N PRO A 21 9.82 -2.93 9.56
CA PRO A 21 11.16 -3.44 9.31
C PRO A 21 11.23 -4.56 8.25
N LYS A 22 10.10 -5.20 7.94
CA LYS A 22 10.01 -6.26 6.92
C LYS A 22 9.00 -5.82 5.86
N ALA A 23 9.41 -5.75 4.61
CA ALA A 23 8.52 -5.42 3.49
C ALA A 23 8.90 -6.23 2.24
N GLY A 24 7.90 -6.62 1.46
CA GLY A 24 8.11 -7.34 0.20
C GLY A 24 6.84 -7.49 -0.61
N LYS A 25 6.96 -8.00 -1.83
CA LYS A 25 5.80 -8.41 -2.63
C LYS A 25 5.14 -9.63 -1.99
N TRP A 26 3.84 -9.77 -2.15
CA TRP A 26 3.11 -10.97 -1.75
C TRP A 26 2.29 -11.52 -2.91
N TRP A 27 2.31 -12.85 -3.05
CA TRP A 27 1.63 -13.57 -4.11
C TRP A 27 0.97 -14.84 -3.58
N HIS A 28 -0.26 -15.10 -4.01
CA HIS A 28 -0.97 -16.34 -3.74
C HIS A 28 -1.98 -16.63 -4.84
N HIS A 29 -1.77 -17.72 -5.58
CA HIS A 29 -2.53 -18.06 -6.79
C HIS A 29 -2.55 -16.89 -7.80
N ASP A 30 -3.73 -16.34 -8.04
CA ASP A 30 -4.03 -15.24 -8.97
C ASP A 30 -3.95 -13.85 -8.30
N LYS A 31 -3.57 -13.77 -7.02
CA LYS A 31 -3.57 -12.52 -6.24
C LYS A 31 -2.14 -12.02 -6.02
N GLU A 32 -1.93 -10.75 -6.33
CA GLU A 32 -0.70 -10.00 -6.02
C GLU A 32 -1.03 -8.82 -5.11
N ILE A 33 -0.21 -8.59 -4.08
CA ILE A 33 -0.12 -7.30 -3.39
C ILE A 33 1.29 -6.76 -3.60
N ASP A 34 1.39 -5.54 -4.14
CA ASP A 34 2.67 -4.93 -4.53
C ASP A 34 3.62 -4.80 -3.34
N ILE A 35 3.09 -4.46 -2.16
CA ILE A 35 3.87 -4.39 -0.92
C ILE A 35 3.01 -4.91 0.24
N VAL A 36 3.56 -5.87 0.98
CA VAL A 36 3.12 -6.22 2.31
C VAL A 36 4.26 -5.89 3.26
N ALA A 37 3.98 -5.04 4.23
CA ALA A 37 4.95 -4.60 5.22
C ALA A 37 4.47 -4.95 6.63
N LEU A 38 5.36 -5.50 7.45
CA LEU A 38 5.05 -6.05 8.76
C LEU A 38 5.84 -5.33 9.85
N ASN A 39 5.15 -5.01 10.94
CA ASN A 39 5.76 -4.75 12.23
C ASN A 39 5.21 -5.74 13.26
N GLY A 40 6.01 -6.78 13.55
CA GLY A 40 5.65 -7.81 14.51
C GLY A 40 5.61 -7.33 15.96
N ASP A 41 6.40 -6.31 16.31
CA ASP A 41 6.53 -5.83 17.69
C ASP A 41 5.25 -5.13 18.16
N VAL A 42 4.55 -4.45 17.26
CA VAL A 42 3.28 -3.74 17.54
C VAL A 42 2.06 -4.34 16.85
N LYS A 43 2.17 -5.54 16.27
CA LYS A 43 1.08 -6.24 15.56
C LYS A 43 0.42 -5.36 14.48
N GLU A 44 1.22 -4.68 13.67
CA GLU A 44 0.72 -3.88 12.53
C GLU A 44 1.13 -4.53 11.19
N ILE A 45 0.20 -4.49 10.23
CA ILE A 45 0.43 -4.90 8.85
C ILE A 45 -0.01 -3.78 7.92
N MET A 46 0.78 -3.52 6.88
CA MET A 46 0.45 -2.56 5.84
C MET A 46 0.42 -3.22 4.47
N PHE A 47 -0.70 -3.04 3.78
CA PHE A 47 -0.90 -3.47 2.40
C PHE A 47 -0.81 -2.25 1.49
N CYS A 48 0.01 -2.34 0.44
CA CYS A 48 0.16 -1.26 -0.52
C CYS A 48 -0.12 -1.73 -1.95
N GLU A 49 -0.77 -0.86 -2.72
CA GLU A 49 -0.96 -1.01 -4.17
C GLU A 49 -0.39 0.21 -4.91
N CYS A 50 0.32 -0.04 -6.00
CA CYS A 50 0.79 0.98 -6.94
C CYS A 50 -0.01 0.91 -8.24
N LYS A 51 -0.86 1.91 -8.47
CA LYS A 51 -1.54 2.14 -9.75
C LYS A 51 -1.03 3.43 -10.36
N TRP A 52 0.06 3.32 -11.12
CA TRP A 52 0.77 4.46 -11.72
C TRP A 52 0.05 5.09 -12.94
N GLN A 53 -1.18 5.52 -12.72
CA GLN A 53 -2.03 6.17 -13.71
C GLN A 53 -2.54 7.51 -13.18
N ASP A 54 -3.00 8.35 -14.10
CA ASP A 54 -3.73 9.56 -13.78
C ASP A 54 -5.20 9.24 -13.47
N ASN A 55 -5.83 10.05 -12.62
CA ASN A 55 -7.23 9.89 -12.25
C ASN A 55 -7.55 8.46 -11.75
N ALA A 56 -6.71 7.93 -10.86
CA ALA A 56 -6.93 6.64 -10.23
C ALA A 56 -8.17 6.66 -9.31
N ASP A 57 -8.97 5.60 -9.34
CA ASP A 57 -10.13 5.45 -8.47
C ASP A 57 -9.72 4.81 -7.14
N ALA A 58 -9.46 5.64 -6.13
CA ALA A 58 -8.99 5.20 -4.82
C ALA A 58 -9.97 4.24 -4.12
N VAL A 59 -11.29 4.41 -4.32
CA VAL A 59 -12.31 3.55 -3.67
C VAL A 59 -12.25 2.14 -4.25
N LYS A 60 -12.23 2.05 -5.58
CA LYS A 60 -12.12 0.76 -6.27
C LYS A 60 -10.84 0.02 -5.88
N ILE A 61 -9.70 0.72 -5.93
CA ILE A 61 -8.39 0.12 -5.61
C ILE A 61 -8.34 -0.34 -4.15
N LEU A 62 -8.87 0.46 -3.22
CA LEU A 62 -8.88 0.09 -1.80
C LEU A 62 -9.74 -1.16 -1.53
N ASN A 63 -10.91 -1.25 -2.15
CA ASN A 63 -11.78 -2.41 -2.01
C ASN A 63 -11.10 -3.67 -2.56
N GLU A 64 -10.49 -3.60 -3.75
CA GLU A 64 -9.73 -4.71 -4.32
C GLU A 64 -8.55 -5.11 -3.43
N LEU A 65 -7.83 -4.14 -2.87
CA LEU A 65 -6.69 -4.39 -1.98
C LEU A 65 -7.13 -5.08 -0.68
N LYS A 66 -8.24 -4.66 -0.08
CA LYS A 66 -8.85 -5.30 1.09
C LYS A 66 -9.28 -6.73 0.81
N GLU A 67 -9.90 -6.99 -0.34
CA GLU A 67 -10.28 -8.35 -0.73
C GLU A 67 -9.05 -9.26 -0.86
N LYS A 68 -7.94 -8.75 -1.41
CA LYS A 68 -6.67 -9.50 -1.46
C LYS A 68 -6.05 -9.70 -0.08
N ALA A 69 -6.11 -8.69 0.79
CA ALA A 69 -5.57 -8.74 2.14
C ALA A 69 -6.14 -9.88 2.98
N LYS A 70 -7.42 -10.24 2.79
CA LYS A 70 -8.07 -11.39 3.47
C LYS A 70 -7.32 -12.71 3.27
N PHE A 71 -6.61 -12.89 2.16
CA PHE A 71 -5.87 -14.11 1.84
C PHE A 71 -4.46 -14.15 2.44
N VAL A 72 -3.97 -13.03 2.97
CA VAL A 72 -2.70 -12.98 3.67
C VAL A 72 -2.90 -13.65 5.02
N ARG A 73 -2.31 -14.83 5.21
CA ARG A 73 -2.37 -15.59 6.46
C ARG A 73 -1.48 -14.94 7.52
N TRP A 74 -1.97 -13.83 8.05
CA TRP A 74 -1.37 -13.04 9.12
C TRP A 74 -2.53 -12.49 9.97
N HIS A 75 -3.28 -13.42 10.57
CA HIS A 75 -4.53 -13.18 11.30
C HIS A 75 -4.38 -13.66 12.75
N ASP A 76 -3.40 -13.11 13.47
CA ASP A 76 -3.44 -13.14 14.93
C ASP A 76 -4.46 -12.13 15.43
N GLU A 77 -5.18 -12.46 16.50
CA GLU A 77 -6.12 -11.53 17.12
C GLU A 77 -5.40 -10.23 17.53
N GLY A 78 -6.06 -9.10 17.23
CA GLY A 78 -5.59 -7.77 17.57
C GLY A 78 -4.61 -7.14 16.59
N ILE A 79 -4.39 -7.72 15.40
CA ILE A 79 -3.62 -7.08 14.34
C ILE A 79 -4.36 -5.85 13.82
N LYS A 80 -3.59 -4.78 13.59
CA LYS A 80 -4.09 -3.54 13.02
C LYS A 80 -3.63 -3.41 11.57
N GLU A 81 -4.62 -3.34 10.68
CA GLU A 81 -4.39 -3.22 9.25
C GLU A 81 -4.28 -1.77 8.79
N HIS A 82 -3.31 -1.52 7.93
CA HIS A 82 -3.05 -0.25 7.28
C HIS A 82 -3.06 -0.44 5.76
N TYR A 83 -3.42 0.62 5.05
CA TYR A 83 -3.54 0.60 3.61
C TYR A 83 -2.82 1.80 3.00
N ALA A 84 -2.06 1.57 1.93
CA ALA A 84 -1.47 2.64 1.14
C ALA A 84 -1.73 2.46 -0.34
N ILE A 85 -2.02 3.55 -1.04
CA ILE A 85 -2.22 3.54 -2.50
C ILE A 85 -1.33 4.61 -3.13
N PHE A 86 -0.55 4.20 -4.12
CA PHE A 86 0.28 5.08 -4.93
C PHE A 86 -0.34 5.27 -6.31
N ALA A 87 -0.41 6.52 -6.76
CA ALA A 87 -0.87 6.86 -8.11
C ALA A 87 -0.17 8.13 -8.62
N LYS A 88 -0.35 8.46 -9.91
CA LYS A 88 0.07 9.78 -10.39
C LYS A 88 -0.84 10.88 -9.86
N SER A 89 -2.16 10.61 -9.91
CA SER A 89 -3.23 11.44 -9.36
C SER A 89 -4.47 10.58 -9.04
N PHE A 90 -5.32 11.05 -8.13
CA PHE A 90 -6.58 10.38 -7.78
C PHE A 90 -7.78 11.18 -8.31
N LYS A 91 -8.84 10.50 -8.74
CA LYS A 91 -10.12 11.16 -9.14
C LYS A 91 -10.70 11.98 -8.00
N LYS A 92 -10.67 11.37 -6.82
CA LYS A 92 -11.15 11.94 -5.56
C LYS A 92 -10.28 11.45 -4.43
N THR A 93 -10.01 12.32 -3.48
CA THR A 93 -9.38 11.94 -2.22
C THR A 93 -10.44 11.34 -1.32
N ILE A 94 -10.15 10.17 -0.76
CA ILE A 94 -11.00 9.53 0.26
C ILE A 94 -10.29 9.55 1.60
N LYS A 95 -11.08 9.53 2.68
CA LYS A 95 -10.58 9.41 4.04
C LYS A 95 -11.14 8.13 4.62
N GLU A 96 -10.24 7.27 5.08
CA GLU A 96 -10.58 6.08 5.84
C GLU A 96 -9.54 5.89 6.94
N LYS A 97 -9.94 5.24 8.04
CA LYS A 97 -9.04 4.90 9.13
C LYS A 97 -7.86 4.09 8.59
N HIS A 98 -6.64 4.49 8.94
CA HIS A 98 -5.39 3.84 8.52
C HIS A 98 -5.13 3.77 7.00
N LEU A 99 -5.78 4.61 6.20
CA LEU A 99 -5.52 4.75 4.76
C LEU A 99 -4.57 5.92 4.46
N GLN A 100 -3.57 5.67 3.62
CA GLN A 100 -2.68 6.68 3.06
C GLN A 100 -2.75 6.68 1.53
N LEU A 101 -3.09 7.85 0.95
CA LEU A 101 -2.99 8.06 -0.48
C LEU A 101 -1.74 8.86 -0.81
N PHE A 102 -0.96 8.42 -1.79
CA PHE A 102 0.25 9.05 -2.28
C PHE A 102 0.13 9.36 -3.77
N ASP A 103 -0.11 10.63 -4.10
CA ASP A 103 -0.01 11.14 -5.46
C ASP A 103 1.33 11.85 -5.69
N LEU A 104 1.62 12.22 -6.94
CA LEU A 104 2.87 12.93 -7.27
C LEU A 104 3.02 14.25 -6.50
N LYS A 105 1.92 14.96 -6.27
CA LYS A 105 1.94 16.24 -5.54
C LYS A 105 2.35 16.04 -4.08
N LYS A 106 1.83 14.99 -3.44
CA LYS A 106 2.15 14.65 -2.05
C LYS A 106 3.55 14.07 -1.91
N MET A 107 3.95 13.17 -2.79
CA MET A 107 5.30 12.58 -2.76
C MET A 107 6.39 13.65 -2.91
N LYS A 108 6.21 14.62 -3.81
CA LYS A 108 7.13 15.77 -3.98
C LYS A 108 7.26 16.69 -2.76
N LYS A 109 6.31 16.66 -1.83
CA LYS A 109 6.38 17.45 -0.59
C LYS A 109 7.06 16.70 0.56
N ILE A 110 7.18 15.38 0.45
CA ILE A 110 7.77 14.51 1.46
C ILE A 110 9.26 14.28 1.15
N MET A 111 9.63 14.30 -0.14
CA MET A 111 11.00 14.38 -0.63
C MET A 111 11.59 15.77 -0.38
#